data_AF-A0A7C0XGA9-F1
#
_entry.id   AF-A0A7C0XGA9-F1
#
_cell.length_a   1.000
_cell.length_b   1.000
_cell.length_c   1.000
_cell.angle_alpha   90.00
_cell.angle_beta   90.00
_cell.angle_gamma   90.00
#
_symmetry.space_group_name_H-M   'P 1'
#
loop_
_entity.id
_entity.type
_entity.pdbx_description
1 polymer ?
#
loop_
_entity_poly.entity_id
_entity_poly.type
_entity_poly.pdbx_seq_one_letter_code
_entity_poly.pdbx_strand_id
1 'polypeptide(L)'
;MIDEKEKEDVEEVREILGVVSKEIPALIKGIIVSVFSEEAGKDMGRAVAAFYKELKEAGIPEQTAVRMAENYMSTFTSLGDVLKKA
;
A
#
# COMPACT_ATOMS: atom_id res chain seq x y z
N MET A 1 13.24 17.61 -41.82
CA MET A 1 14.45 17.12 -41.11
C MET A 1 14.29 17.60 -39.69
N ILE A 2 14.28 16.69 -38.71
CA ILE A 2 14.22 17.05 -37.29
C ILE A 2 15.53 17.77 -36.95
N ASP A 3 15.44 18.94 -36.34
CA ASP A 3 16.61 19.73 -35.92
C ASP A 3 17.46 18.92 -34.92
N GLU A 4 18.79 19.10 -34.89
CA GLU A 4 19.66 18.39 -33.93
C GLU A 4 19.22 18.64 -32.49
N LYS A 5 18.72 19.85 -32.21
CA LYS A 5 18.17 20.21 -30.91
C LYS A 5 16.88 19.45 -30.57
N GLU A 6 15.99 19.28 -31.53
CA GLU A 6 14.76 18.49 -31.34
C GLU A 6 15.08 17.00 -31.11
N LYS A 7 16.16 16.47 -31.69
CA LYS A 7 16.60 15.09 -31.41
C LYS A 7 17.14 14.94 -29.99
N GLU A 8 17.91 15.91 -29.52
CA GLU A 8 18.44 15.93 -28.15
C GLU A 8 17.31 16.00 -27.12
N ASP A 9 16.33 16.90 -27.33
CA ASP A 9 15.13 17.02 -26.47
C ASP A 9 14.33 15.69 -26.41
N VAL A 10 14.19 14.98 -27.53
CA VAL A 10 13.47 13.69 -27.58
C VAL A 10 14.21 12.59 -26.82
N GLU A 11 15.53 12.52 -26.92
CA GLU A 11 16.33 11.53 -26.18
C GLU A 11 16.31 11.83 -24.67
N GLU A 12 16.39 13.09 -24.25
CA GLU A 12 16.28 13.46 -22.82
C GLU A 12 14.91 13.05 -22.24
N VAL A 13 13.82 13.35 -22.96
CA VAL A 13 12.47 12.93 -22.53
C VAL A 13 12.37 11.40 -22.47
N ARG A 14 12.96 10.69 -23.43
CA ARG A 14 12.98 9.23 -23.44
C ARG A 14 13.74 8.65 -22.25
N GLU A 15 14.86 9.27 -21.85
CA GLU A 15 15.61 8.86 -20.67
C GLU A 15 14.82 9.10 -19.40
N ILE A 16 14.21 10.28 -19.23
CA ILE A 16 13.36 10.61 -18.07
C ILE A 16 12.19 9.62 -17.98
N LEU A 17 11.46 9.40 -19.07
CA LEU A 17 10.37 8.43 -19.11
C LEU A 17 10.86 7.02 -18.84
N GLY A 18 12.06 6.68 -19.31
CA GLY A 18 12.75 5.42 -19.01
C GLY A 18 12.99 5.24 -17.51
N VAL A 19 13.47 6.26 -16.81
CA VAL A 19 13.66 6.24 -15.34
C VAL A 19 12.32 6.15 -14.63
N VAL A 20 11.35 7.00 -14.99
CA VAL A 20 10.01 7.02 -14.38
C VAL A 20 9.32 5.66 -14.52
N SER A 21 9.42 5.03 -15.69
CA SER A 21 8.84 3.70 -15.95
C SER A 21 9.46 2.57 -15.12
N LYS A 22 10.65 2.78 -14.55
CA LYS A 22 11.34 1.80 -13.69
C LYS A 22 11.11 2.09 -12.21
N GLU A 23 11.28 3.35 -11.80
CA GLU A 23 11.23 3.75 -10.40
C GLU A 23 9.82 3.68 -9.83
N ILE A 24 8.79 4.13 -10.57
CA ILE A 24 7.41 4.09 -10.08
C ILE A 24 6.95 2.65 -9.78
N PRO A 25 7.09 1.67 -10.70
CA PRO A 25 6.75 0.28 -10.40
C PRO A 25 7.61 -0.33 -9.27
N ALA A 26 8.89 0.01 -9.20
CA ALA A 26 9.77 -0.48 -8.13
C ALA A 26 9.30 0.00 -6.75
N LEU A 27 8.90 1.27 -6.63
CA LEU A 27 8.36 1.84 -5.39
C LEU A 27 7.05 1.15 -4.99
N ILE A 28 6.11 0.96 -5.92
CA ILE A 28 4.84 0.25 -5.67
C ILE A 28 5.12 -1.17 -5.16
N LYS A 29 6.01 -1.90 -5.83
CA LYS A 29 6.42 -3.26 -5.42
C LYS A 29 7.05 -3.26 -4.03
N GLY A 30 7.88 -2.27 -3.69
CA GLY A 30 8.48 -2.13 -2.36
C GLY A 30 7.42 -1.96 -1.26
N ILE A 31 6.40 -1.13 -1.50
CA ILE A 31 5.29 -0.93 -0.56
C ILE A 31 4.44 -2.21 -0.42
N ILE A 32 4.16 -2.92 -1.53
CA ILE A 32 3.44 -4.20 -1.48
C ILE A 32 4.20 -5.20 -0.63
N VAL A 33 5.51 -5.36 -0.84
CA VAL A 33 6.32 -6.32 -0.08
C VAL A 33 6.36 -5.94 1.40
N SER A 34 6.47 -4.65 1.73
CA SER A 34 6.49 -4.22 3.13
C SER A 34 5.16 -4.48 3.84
N VAL A 35 4.02 -4.27 3.16
CA VAL A 35 2.67 -4.44 3.74
C VAL A 35 2.21 -5.91 3.75
N PHE A 36 2.58 -6.70 2.74
CA PHE A 36 2.14 -8.10 2.59
C PHE A 36 3.20 -9.14 3.03
N SER A 37 4.23 -8.72 3.74
CA SER A 37 5.18 -9.66 4.35
C SER A 37 4.53 -10.48 5.47
N GLU A 38 5.10 -11.66 5.77
CA GLU A 38 4.65 -12.47 6.90
C GLU A 38 4.73 -11.70 8.24
N GLU A 39 5.80 -10.91 8.40
CA GLU A 39 6.01 -10.06 9.58
C GLU A 39 4.93 -8.98 9.69
N ALA A 40 4.67 -8.25 8.60
CA ALA A 40 3.61 -7.25 8.56
C ALA A 40 2.22 -7.86 8.83
N GLY A 41 1.95 -9.07 8.32
CA GLY A 41 0.74 -9.83 8.64
C GLY A 41 0.62 -10.14 10.14
N LYS A 42 1.72 -10.56 10.79
CA LYS A 42 1.76 -10.82 12.24
C LYS A 42 1.59 -9.55 13.07
N ASP A 43 2.19 -8.43 12.66
CA ASP A 43 2.02 -7.14 13.32
C ASP A 43 0.59 -6.64 13.20
N MET A 44 0.00 -6.71 12.01
CA MET A 44 -1.40 -6.35 11.77
C MET A 44 -2.35 -7.20 12.62
N GLY A 45 -2.17 -8.52 12.65
CA GLY A 45 -2.99 -9.41 13.48
C GLY A 45 -2.92 -9.07 14.96
N ARG A 46 -1.71 -8.75 15.48
CA ARG A 46 -1.53 -8.29 16.86
C ARG A 46 -2.25 -6.97 17.13
N ALA A 47 -2.19 -6.01 16.21
CA ALA A 47 -2.88 -4.73 16.35
C ALA A 47 -4.41 -4.89 16.37
N VAL A 48 -4.98 -5.69 15.47
CA VAL A 48 -6.43 -5.98 15.43
C VAL A 48 -6.88 -6.67 16.72
N ALA A 49 -6.09 -7.64 17.21
CA ALA A 49 -6.40 -8.36 18.44
C ALA A 49 -6.34 -7.45 19.68
N ALA A 50 -5.32 -6.59 19.78
CA ALA A 50 -5.21 -5.61 20.85
C ALA A 50 -6.40 -4.63 20.85
N PHE A 51 -6.75 -4.10 19.68
CA PHE A 51 -7.90 -3.22 19.52
C PHE A 51 -9.22 -3.89 19.94
N TYR A 52 -9.46 -5.13 19.49
CA TYR A 52 -10.63 -5.90 19.93
C TYR A 52 -10.69 -6.08 21.45
N LYS A 53 -9.55 -6.42 22.07
CA LYS A 53 -9.45 -6.61 23.51
C LYS A 53 -9.79 -5.31 24.27
N GLU A 54 -9.25 -4.17 23.85
CA GLU A 54 -9.55 -2.87 24.47
C GLU A 54 -11.04 -2.50 24.35
N LEU A 55 -11.67 -2.76 23.19
CA LEU A 55 -13.10 -2.53 23.02
C LEU A 55 -13.93 -3.36 24.02
N LYS A 56 -13.58 -4.64 24.19
CA LYS A 56 -14.24 -5.53 25.15
C LYS A 56 -14.04 -5.06 26.59
N GLU A 57 -12.84 -4.62 26.95
CA GLU A 57 -12.52 -4.05 28.27
C GLU A 57 -13.27 -2.74 28.53
N ALA A 58 -13.50 -1.92 27.50
CA ALA A 58 -14.30 -0.71 27.57
C ALA A 58 -15.83 -0.98 27.67
N GLY A 59 -16.26 -2.25 27.70
CA GLY A 59 -17.65 -2.64 27.82
C GLY A 59 -18.44 -2.62 26.49
N ILE A 60 -17.75 -2.54 25.35
CA ILE A 60 -18.39 -2.63 24.04
C ILE A 60 -18.97 -4.06 23.88
N PRO A 61 -20.25 -4.21 23.46
CA PRO A 61 -20.84 -5.51 23.20
C PRO A 61 -20.03 -6.32 22.18
N GLU A 62 -19.95 -7.64 22.37
CA GLU A 62 -19.09 -8.53 21.57
C GLU A 62 -19.26 -8.37 20.07
N GLN A 63 -20.49 -8.43 19.57
CA GLN A 63 -20.77 -8.30 18.14
C GLN A 63 -20.37 -6.92 17.60
N THR A 64 -20.49 -5.87 18.40
CA THR A 64 -20.06 -4.52 18.02
C THR A 64 -18.53 -4.43 17.99
N ALA A 65 -17.85 -5.02 18.98
CA ALA A 65 -16.39 -5.05 19.03
C ALA A 65 -15.79 -5.84 17.87
N VAL A 66 -16.37 -7.01 17.53
CA VAL A 66 -15.98 -7.81 16.36
C VAL A 66 -16.11 -6.98 15.08
N ARG A 67 -17.29 -6.36 14.85
CA ARG A 67 -17.52 -5.52 13.67
C ARG A 67 -16.56 -4.33 13.59
N MET A 68 -16.24 -3.69 14.71
CA MET A 68 -15.28 -2.59 14.74
C MET A 68 -13.86 -3.06 14.41
N ALA A 69 -13.44 -4.22 14.91
CA ALA A 69 -12.15 -4.82 14.59
C ALA A 69 -12.06 -5.26 13.12
N GLU A 70 -13.14 -5.83 12.56
CA GLU A 70 -13.25 -6.14 11.12
C GLU A 70 -13.13 -4.88 10.27
N ASN A 71 -13.83 -3.80 10.64
CA ASN A 71 -13.74 -2.51 9.94
C ASN A 71 -12.31 -1.93 10.01
N TYR A 72 -11.66 -2.01 11.18
CA TYR A 72 -10.26 -1.60 11.34
C TYR A 72 -9.34 -2.38 10.39
N MET A 73 -9.47 -3.71 10.36
CA MET A 73 -8.72 -4.58 9.44
C MET A 73 -9.01 -4.27 7.96
N SER A 74 -10.26 -3.94 7.62
CA SER A 74 -10.67 -3.64 6.24
C SER A 74 -9.92 -2.44 5.63
N THR A 75 -9.54 -1.46 6.46
CA THR A 75 -8.74 -0.30 6.05
C THR A 75 -7.39 -0.72 5.47
N PHE A 76 -6.75 -1.72 6.08
CA PHE A 76 -5.47 -2.26 5.60
C PHE A 76 -5.63 -3.05 4.31
N THR A 77 -6.67 -3.88 4.20
CA THR A 77 -6.93 -4.66 2.98
C THR A 77 -7.30 -3.78 1.78
N SER A 78 -8.04 -2.69 2.00
CA SER A 78 -8.44 -1.75 0.95
C SER A 78 -7.23 -1.03 0.36
N LEU A 79 -6.26 -0.63 1.20
CA LEU A 79 -4.99 -0.08 0.74
C LEU A 79 -4.22 -1.11 -0.11
N GLY A 80 -4.20 -2.36 0.34
CA GLY A 80 -3.61 -3.46 -0.40
C GLY A 80 -4.22 -3.68 -1.79
N ASP A 81 -5.54 -3.54 -1.92
CA ASP A 81 -6.23 -3.68 -3.20
C ASP A 81 -5.97 -2.53 -4.17
N VAL A 82 -5.78 -1.31 -3.66
CA VAL A 82 -5.31 -0.17 -4.47
C VAL A 82 -3.92 -0.44 -5.00
N LEU A 83 -3.01 -0.94 -4.16
CA LEU A 83 -1.64 -1.27 -4.56
C LEU A 83 -1.58 -2.40 -5.60
N LYS A 84 -2.46 -3.41 -5.52
CA LYS A 84 -2.54 -4.48 -6.52
C LYS A 84 -3.07 -4.03 -7.89
N LYS A 85 -3.81 -2.90 -7.94
CA LYS A 85 -4.41 -2.37 -9.17
C LYS A 85 -3.53 -1.32 -9.85
N ALA A 86 -2.52 -0.80 -9.15
CA ALA A 86 -1.50 0.11 -9.67
C ALA A 86 -0.35 -0.68 -10.32
#